data_AF-A0A7C0V0C1-F1
#
_entry.id   AF-A0A7C0V0C1-F1
#
_cell.length_a   1.000
_cell.length_b   1.000
_cell.length_c   1.000
_cell.angle_alpha   90.00
_cell.angle_beta   90.00
_cell.angle_gamma   90.00
#
_symmetry.space_group_name_H-M   'P 1'
#
loop_
_entity.id
_entity.type
_entity.pdbx_description
1 polymer ?
#
loop_
_entity_poly.entity_id
_entity_poly.type
_entity_poly.pdbx_seq_one_letter_code
_entity_poly.pdbx_strand_id
1 'polypeptide(L)'
;MYRPMWKAAIIQSSLAFGAIFLTFLILRLGHAAAVASMGATAFIIFATPESPAAKPKNVIGGHTIGVVSGSLCSILPVPSTLHVMLACSLAVGLSLLLMVLTETQHPPAAGTALASALAGTSTHILTGVLASAIMLALFHTILKKHLIDFSIAH
;
A
#
# COMPACT_ATOMS: atom_id res chain seq x y z
N MET A 1 2.15 -30.48 14.71
CA MET A 1 0.82 -30.04 15.20
C MET A 1 0.18 -29.19 14.11
N TYR A 2 -0.69 -29.76 13.28
CA TYR A 2 -1.36 -29.09 12.16
C TYR A 2 -2.34 -28.06 12.73
N ARG A 3 -1.97 -26.77 12.77
CA ARG A 3 -2.92 -25.73 13.16
C ARG A 3 -4.01 -25.69 12.09
N PRO A 4 -5.30 -25.72 12.45
CA PRO A 4 -6.37 -25.67 11.47
C PRO A 4 -6.31 -24.34 10.71
N MET A 5 -5.93 -24.41 9.43
CA MET A 5 -5.65 -23.26 8.56
C MET A 5 -6.80 -22.27 8.49
N TRP A 6 -8.05 -22.74 8.59
CA TRP A 6 -9.24 -21.91 8.61
C TRP A 6 -9.33 -20.98 9.85
N LYS A 7 -8.84 -21.39 11.02
CA LYS A 7 -8.84 -20.52 12.22
C LYS A 7 -7.88 -19.35 12.03
N ALA A 8 -6.71 -19.63 11.46
CA ALA A 8 -5.72 -18.60 11.15
C ALA A 8 -6.26 -17.64 10.09
N ALA A 9 -6.93 -18.15 9.06
CA ALA A 9 -7.59 -17.32 8.05
C ALA A 9 -8.63 -16.36 8.65
N ILE A 10 -9.46 -16.82 9.58
CA ILE A 10 -10.43 -15.96 10.27
C ILE A 10 -9.70 -14.86 11.07
N ILE A 11 -8.71 -15.23 11.89
CA ILE A 11 -7.97 -14.28 12.72
C ILE A 11 -7.23 -13.24 11.86
N GLN A 12 -6.51 -13.68 10.83
CA GLN A 12 -5.74 -12.81 9.93
C GLN A 12 -6.67 -11.88 9.14
N SER A 13 -7.87 -12.36 8.76
CA SER A 13 -8.90 -11.53 8.12
C SER A 13 -9.48 -10.48 9.08
N SER A 14 -9.74 -10.84 10.35
CA SER A 14 -10.19 -9.87 11.36
C SER A 14 -9.14 -8.79 11.65
N LEU A 15 -7.85 -9.16 11.69
CA LEU A 15 -6.75 -8.20 11.83
C LEU A 15 -6.65 -7.27 10.62
N ALA A 16 -6.77 -7.81 9.40
CA ALA A 16 -6.80 -7.02 8.17
C ALA A 16 -7.99 -6.04 8.16
N PHE A 17 -9.18 -6.49 8.54
CA PHE A 17 -10.35 -5.63 8.70
C PHE A 17 -10.07 -4.46 9.65
N GLY A 18 -9.55 -4.74 10.85
CA GLY A 18 -9.22 -3.69 11.83
C GLY A 18 -8.21 -2.67 11.29
N ALA A 19 -7.16 -3.14 10.60
CA ALA A 19 -6.13 -2.27 10.02
C ALA A 19 -6.67 -1.38 8.88
N ILE A 20 -7.55 -1.92 8.03
CA ILE A 20 -8.17 -1.15 6.94
C ILE A 20 -9.24 -0.20 7.48
N PHE A 21 -9.99 -0.60 8.50
CA PHE A 21 -10.92 0.31 9.18
C PHE A 21 -10.17 1.53 9.76
N LEU A 22 -9.04 1.30 10.44
CA LEU A 22 -8.19 2.40 10.94
C LEU A 22 -7.63 3.27 9.81
N THR A 23 -7.23 2.65 8.70
CA THR A 23 -6.80 3.37 7.49
C THR A 23 -7.93 4.24 6.90
N PHE A 24 -9.18 3.77 6.89
CA PHE A 24 -10.33 4.58 6.47
C PHE A 24 -10.54 5.79 7.38
N LEU A 25 -10.33 5.66 8.70
CA LEU A 25 -10.41 6.79 9.62
C LEU A 25 -9.32 7.84 9.34
N ILE A 26 -8.14 7.40 8.91
CA ILE A 26 -7.01 8.28 8.55
C ILE A 26 -7.26 8.95 7.19
N LEU A 27 -7.51 8.18 6.13
CA LEU A 27 -7.56 8.67 4.74
C LEU A 27 -8.94 9.20 4.31
N ARG A 28 -10.02 8.79 4.98
CA ARG A 28 -11.43 9.08 4.64
C ARG A 28 -11.89 8.50 3.30
N LEU A 29 -13.21 8.48 3.11
CA LEU A 29 -13.85 7.89 1.93
C LEU A 29 -13.47 8.59 0.61
N GLY A 30 -13.15 9.89 0.66
CA GLY A 30 -12.73 10.68 -0.51
C GLY A 30 -11.42 10.24 -1.14
N HIS A 31 -10.60 9.43 -0.44
CA HIS A 31 -9.34 8.90 -0.94
C HIS A 31 -9.39 7.38 -1.11
N ALA A 32 -10.53 6.84 -1.55
CA ALA A 32 -10.77 5.40 -1.69
C ALA A 32 -9.69 4.67 -2.51
N ALA A 33 -9.08 5.31 -3.52
CA ALA A 33 -7.97 4.73 -4.29
C ALA A 33 -6.73 4.46 -3.41
N ALA A 34 -6.39 5.38 -2.50
CA ALA A 34 -5.30 5.19 -1.55
C ALA A 34 -5.65 4.11 -0.53
N VAL A 35 -6.90 4.07 -0.05
CA VAL A 35 -7.37 3.02 0.86
C VAL A 35 -7.35 1.64 0.19
N ALA A 36 -7.70 1.54 -1.09
CA ALA A 36 -7.60 0.29 -1.85
C ALA A 36 -6.15 -0.21 -1.95
N SER A 37 -5.20 0.70 -2.16
CA SER A 37 -3.76 0.41 -2.11
C SER A 37 -3.32 -0.10 -0.74
N MET A 38 -3.79 0.51 0.36
CA MET A 38 -3.56 0.00 1.71
C MET A 38 -4.23 -1.37 1.94
N GLY A 39 -5.40 -1.62 1.34
CA GLY A 39 -6.10 -2.90 1.33
C GLY A 39 -5.24 -4.03 0.77
N ALA A 40 -4.64 -3.81 -0.40
CA ALA A 40 -3.71 -4.76 -1.01
C ALA A 40 -2.43 -4.94 -0.15
N THR A 41 -1.96 -3.88 0.51
CA THR A 41 -0.83 -3.95 1.45
C THR A 41 -1.15 -4.81 2.67
N ALA A 42 -2.33 -4.62 3.26
CA ALA A 42 -2.82 -5.44 4.36
C ALA A 42 -2.98 -6.90 3.92
N PHE A 43 -3.48 -7.16 2.70
CA PHE A 43 -3.52 -8.52 2.17
C PHE A 43 -2.13 -9.15 2.12
N ILE A 44 -1.11 -8.47 1.60
CA ILE A 44 0.27 -8.99 1.58
C ILE A 44 0.79 -9.24 3.01
N ILE A 45 0.62 -8.28 3.91
CA ILE A 45 1.13 -8.37 5.29
C ILE A 45 0.48 -9.51 6.06
N PHE A 46 -0.83 -9.67 5.92
CA PHE A 46 -1.57 -10.65 6.69
C PHE A 46 -1.68 -11.99 5.98
N ALA A 47 -1.71 -12.08 4.65
CA ALA A 47 -1.86 -13.37 3.96
C ALA A 47 -0.53 -14.00 3.55
N THR A 48 0.48 -13.19 3.21
CA THR A 48 1.81 -13.64 2.75
C THR A 48 2.94 -12.91 3.50
N PRO A 49 2.97 -13.01 4.85
CA PRO A 49 3.91 -12.29 5.72
C PRO A 49 5.39 -12.59 5.47
N GLU A 50 5.75 -13.73 4.86
CA GLU A 50 7.14 -14.08 4.53
C GLU A 50 7.56 -13.55 3.16
N SER A 51 6.63 -13.03 2.35
CA SER A 51 6.96 -12.49 1.04
C SER A 51 7.93 -11.31 1.14
N PRO A 52 8.86 -11.13 0.15
CA PRO A 52 9.74 -9.96 0.13
C PRO A 52 8.96 -8.63 0.13
N ALA A 53 7.79 -8.60 -0.51
CA ALA A 53 6.92 -7.44 -0.57
C ALA A 53 6.31 -7.05 0.79
N ALA A 54 6.17 -7.99 1.73
CA ALA A 54 5.67 -7.72 3.09
C ALA A 54 6.72 -7.08 4.00
N LYS A 55 8.01 -7.07 3.61
CA LYS A 55 9.08 -6.51 4.43
C LYS A 55 8.80 -5.03 4.76
N PRO A 56 8.99 -4.57 6.01
CA PRO A 56 8.75 -3.17 6.40
C PRO A 56 9.47 -2.14 5.52
N LYS A 57 10.72 -2.43 5.13
CA LYS A 57 11.50 -1.60 4.19
C LYS A 57 10.73 -1.39 2.88
N ASN A 58 10.15 -2.45 2.32
CA ASN A 58 9.48 -2.41 1.03
C ASN A 58 8.12 -1.72 1.16
N VAL A 59 7.35 -1.99 2.22
CA VAL A 59 6.06 -1.31 2.49
C VAL A 59 6.28 0.20 2.60
N ILE A 60 7.13 0.65 3.53
CA ILE A 60 7.36 2.08 3.78
C ILE A 60 8.03 2.74 2.57
N GLY A 61 9.10 2.13 2.06
CA GLY A 61 9.84 2.67 0.92
C GLY A 61 9.00 2.73 -0.36
N GLY A 62 8.25 1.67 -0.65
CA GLY A 62 7.35 1.60 -1.79
C GLY A 62 6.28 2.68 -1.73
N HIS A 63 5.54 2.80 -0.63
CA HIS A 63 4.52 3.85 -0.51
C HIS A 63 5.09 5.27 -0.52
N THR A 64 6.28 5.48 0.04
CA THR A 64 6.98 6.76 -0.05
C THR A 64 7.27 7.12 -1.51
N ILE A 65 7.84 6.17 -2.28
CA ILE A 65 8.07 6.33 -3.72
C ILE A 65 6.76 6.57 -4.46
N GLY A 66 5.71 5.82 -4.12
CA GLY A 66 4.39 5.97 -4.72
C GLY A 66 3.85 7.39 -4.57
N VAL A 67 3.79 7.92 -3.34
CA VAL A 67 3.30 9.28 -3.10
C VAL A 67 4.19 10.33 -3.78
N VAL A 68 5.51 10.18 -3.73
CA VAL A 68 6.44 11.12 -4.38
C VAL A 68 6.23 11.12 -5.90
N SER A 69 6.20 9.97 -6.55
CA SER A 69 5.97 9.86 -7.99
C SER A 69 4.62 10.44 -8.41
N GLY A 70 3.56 10.12 -7.66
CA GLY A 70 2.22 10.67 -7.92
C GLY A 70 2.15 12.18 -7.74
N SER A 71 2.71 12.69 -6.65
CA SER A 71 2.75 14.14 -6.37
C SER A 71 3.54 14.89 -7.43
N LEU A 72 4.70 14.37 -7.85
CA LEU A 72 5.51 14.97 -8.92
C LEU A 72 4.76 15.04 -10.25
N CYS A 73 4.13 13.95 -10.66
CA CYS A 73 3.35 13.91 -11.90
C CYS A 73 2.09 14.78 -11.84
N SER A 74 1.53 15.04 -10.66
CA SER A 74 0.37 15.91 -10.48
C SER A 74 0.64 17.40 -10.74
N ILE A 75 1.92 17.81 -10.75
CA ILE A 75 2.33 19.20 -11.04
C ILE A 75 2.21 19.51 -12.53
N LEU A 76 2.18 18.48 -13.39
CA LEU A 76 2.07 18.66 -14.84
C LEU A 76 0.76 19.39 -15.19
N PRO A 77 0.77 20.33 -16.15
CA PRO A 77 -0.44 21.02 -16.57
C PRO A 77 -1.53 20.05 -17.03
N VAL A 78 -2.76 20.26 -16.55
CA VAL A 78 -3.90 19.37 -16.80
C VAL A 78 -5.01 20.09 -17.58
N PRO A 79 -4.80 20.45 -18.86
CA PRO A 79 -5.80 21.15 -19.65
C PRO A 79 -6.95 20.24 -20.13
N SER A 80 -6.81 18.92 -20.03
CA SER A 80 -7.85 17.97 -20.43
C SER A 80 -7.78 16.64 -19.67
N THR A 81 -8.84 15.85 -19.73
CA THR A 81 -8.90 14.49 -19.15
C THR A 81 -7.76 13.60 -19.65
N LEU A 82 -7.35 13.74 -20.91
CA LEU A 82 -6.22 12.99 -21.46
C LEU A 82 -4.91 13.29 -20.71
N HIS A 83 -4.69 14.52 -20.26
CA HIS A 83 -3.52 14.89 -19.47
C HIS A 83 -3.57 14.29 -18.06
N VAL A 84 -4.75 14.18 -17.43
CA VAL A 84 -4.91 13.45 -16.16
C VAL A 84 -4.49 12.00 -16.32
N MET A 85 -4.99 11.34 -17.37
CA MET A 85 -4.69 9.94 -17.67
C MET A 85 -3.18 9.75 -17.88
N LEU A 86 -2.54 10.62 -18.66
CA LEU A 86 -1.09 10.60 -18.87
C LEU A 86 -0.32 10.81 -17.56
N ALA A 87 -0.68 11.80 -16.75
CA ALA A 87 -0.02 12.05 -15.46
C ALA A 87 -0.15 10.84 -14.51
N CYS A 88 -1.32 10.22 -14.45
CA CYS A 88 -1.56 9.01 -13.67
C CYS A 88 -0.74 7.82 -14.16
N SER A 89 -0.72 7.57 -15.48
CA SER A 89 0.08 6.49 -16.08
C SER A 89 1.58 6.71 -15.87
N LEU A 90 2.06 7.95 -16.02
CA LEU A 90 3.44 8.33 -15.74
C LEU A 90 3.81 8.12 -14.27
N ALA A 91 2.94 8.50 -13.34
CA ALA A 91 3.16 8.30 -11.90
C ALA A 91 3.35 6.83 -11.55
N VAL A 92 2.48 5.95 -12.08
CA VAL A 92 2.56 4.51 -11.86
C VAL A 92 3.86 3.94 -12.43
N GLY A 93 4.18 4.27 -13.69
CA GLY A 93 5.40 3.80 -14.35
C GLY A 93 6.69 4.30 -13.66
N LEU A 94 6.71 5.57 -13.23
CA LEU A 94 7.81 6.15 -12.48
C LEU A 94 7.96 5.47 -11.11
N SER A 95 6.86 5.19 -10.40
CA SER A 95 6.92 4.47 -9.13
C SER A 95 7.51 3.06 -9.29
N LEU A 96 7.14 2.35 -10.37
CA LEU A 96 7.67 1.04 -10.68
C LEU A 96 9.19 1.12 -10.91
N LEU A 97 9.62 2.03 -11.78
CA LEU A 97 11.04 2.25 -12.08
C LEU A 97 11.83 2.53 -10.78
N LEU A 98 11.37 3.49 -9.99
CA LEU A 98 12.06 3.89 -8.76
C LEU A 98 12.09 2.75 -7.73
N MET A 99 10.99 2.05 -7.50
CA MET A 99 10.97 0.91 -6.55
C MET A 99 11.91 -0.23 -6.97
N VAL A 100 12.08 -0.45 -8.28
CA VAL A 100 13.04 -1.44 -8.80
C VAL A 100 14.48 -0.97 -8.52
N LEU A 101 14.79 0.30 -8.81
CA LEU A 101 16.12 0.87 -8.60
C LEU A 101 16.52 0.95 -7.13
N THR A 102 15.58 1.18 -6.22
CA THR A 102 15.83 1.28 -4.77
C THR A 102 15.69 -0.04 -4.01
N GLU A 103 15.34 -1.12 -4.71
CA GLU A 103 15.05 -2.43 -4.11
C GLU A 103 14.01 -2.35 -2.98
N THR A 104 12.93 -1.60 -3.22
CA THR A 104 11.79 -1.43 -2.32
C THR A 104 10.50 -1.84 -3.00
N GLN A 105 10.53 -2.91 -3.79
CA GLN A 105 9.38 -3.38 -4.57
C GLN A 105 8.24 -3.76 -3.62
N HIS A 106 7.17 -2.97 -3.70
CA HIS A 106 5.92 -3.21 -3.01
C HIS A 106 4.77 -2.89 -3.98
N PRO A 107 4.28 -3.87 -4.73
CA PRO A 107 3.31 -3.65 -5.82
C PRO A 107 2.09 -2.80 -5.44
N PRO A 108 1.50 -2.91 -4.23
CA PRO A 108 0.40 -2.02 -3.83
C PRO A 108 0.72 -0.53 -3.92
N ALA A 109 1.98 -0.12 -3.75
CA ALA A 109 2.39 1.27 -3.84
C ALA A 109 2.24 1.89 -5.24
N ALA A 110 2.14 1.09 -6.29
CA ALA A 110 1.74 1.59 -7.61
C ALA A 110 0.32 2.21 -7.57
N GLY A 111 -0.61 1.61 -6.81
CA GLY A 111 -1.94 2.17 -6.57
C GLY A 111 -1.90 3.46 -5.72
N THR A 112 -0.92 3.57 -4.82
CA THR A 112 -0.64 4.83 -4.09
C THR A 112 -0.19 5.93 -5.04
N ALA A 113 0.67 5.63 -6.01
CA ALA A 113 1.12 6.59 -7.02
C ALA A 113 -0.06 7.13 -7.85
N LEU A 114 -0.95 6.24 -8.29
CA LEU A 114 -2.19 6.62 -8.97
C LEU A 114 -3.07 7.51 -8.07
N ALA A 115 -3.31 7.10 -6.83
CA ALA A 115 -4.15 7.84 -5.90
C ALA A 115 -3.59 9.24 -5.61
N SER A 116 -2.27 9.35 -5.44
CA SER A 116 -1.59 10.62 -5.21
C SER A 116 -1.61 11.51 -6.46
N ALA A 117 -1.47 10.95 -7.66
CA ALA A 117 -1.57 11.73 -8.90
C ALA A 117 -2.97 12.32 -9.09
N LEU A 118 -4.02 11.56 -8.77
CA LEU A 118 -5.43 12.00 -8.84
C LEU A 118 -5.76 13.09 -7.82
N ALA A 119 -5.15 13.06 -6.64
CA ALA A 119 -5.45 13.99 -5.56
C ALA A 119 -4.61 15.28 -5.56
N GLY A 120 -3.62 15.38 -6.45
CA GLY A 120 -2.69 16.50 -6.47
C GLY A 120 -1.72 16.51 -5.29
N THR A 121 -1.20 17.70 -4.96
CA THR A 121 -0.26 17.94 -3.86
C THR A 121 -0.95 17.99 -2.49
N SER A 122 -1.91 17.09 -2.24
CA SER A 122 -2.64 17.00 -0.99
C SER A 122 -1.75 16.49 0.14
N THR A 123 -1.48 17.35 1.12
CA THR A 123 -0.70 17.01 2.32
C THR A 123 -1.37 15.90 3.13
N HIS A 124 -2.70 15.80 3.10
CA HIS A 124 -3.47 14.78 3.80
C HIS A 124 -3.29 13.38 3.19
N ILE A 125 -3.16 13.26 1.86
CA ILE A 125 -2.80 11.97 1.26
C ILE A 125 -1.39 11.59 1.67
N LEU A 126 -0.44 12.52 1.56
CA LEU A 126 0.95 12.24 1.90
C LEU A 126 1.11 11.72 3.33
N THR A 127 0.61 12.49 4.31
CA THR A 127 0.72 12.08 5.71
C THR A 127 -0.13 10.87 6.03
N GLY A 128 -1.34 10.77 5.47
CA GLY A 128 -2.24 9.65 5.70
C GLY A 128 -1.71 8.33 5.17
N VAL A 129 -1.17 8.30 3.94
CA VAL A 129 -0.57 7.11 3.34
C VAL A 129 0.66 6.68 4.14
N LEU A 130 1.56 7.62 4.48
CA LEU A 130 2.76 7.28 5.24
C LEU A 130 2.41 6.77 6.64
N ALA A 131 1.45 7.40 7.33
CA ALA A 131 0.97 6.93 8.62
C ALA A 131 0.37 5.53 8.54
N SER A 132 -0.48 5.25 7.55
CA SER A 132 -1.04 3.92 7.32
C SER A 132 0.02 2.87 6.96
N ALA A 133 0.99 3.21 6.11
CA ALA A 133 2.08 2.33 5.72
C ALA A 133 2.97 1.97 6.92
N ILE A 134 3.32 2.96 7.77
CA ILE A 134 4.08 2.74 9.01
C ILE A 134 3.26 1.88 9.97
N MET A 135 1.99 2.19 10.19
CA MET A 135 1.10 1.39 11.04
C MET A 135 1.04 -0.08 10.58
N LEU A 136 0.84 -0.31 9.29
CA LEU A 136 0.79 -1.65 8.70
C LEU A 136 2.14 -2.37 8.82
N ALA A 137 3.26 -1.67 8.57
CA ALA A 137 4.59 -2.23 8.76
C ALA A 137 4.86 -2.59 10.23
N LEU A 138 4.37 -1.80 11.19
CA LEU A 138 4.44 -2.13 12.62
C LEU A 138 3.61 -3.37 12.94
N PHE A 139 2.38 -3.47 12.44
CA PHE A 139 1.57 -4.69 12.57
C PHE A 139 2.28 -5.91 12.01
N HIS A 140 2.91 -5.80 10.83
CA HIS A 140 3.73 -6.87 10.29
C HIS A 140 4.82 -7.27 11.28
N THR A 141 5.67 -6.34 11.73
CA THR A 141 6.78 -6.68 12.65
C THR A 141 6.34 -7.33 13.96
N ILE A 142 5.24 -6.85 14.56
CA ILE A 142 4.74 -7.34 15.85
C ILE A 142 4.06 -8.70 15.70
N LEU A 143 3.25 -8.86 14.65
CA LEU A 143 2.39 -10.01 14.47
C LEU A 143 3.04 -11.12 13.67
N LYS A 144 4.10 -10.85 12.88
CA LYS A 144 4.75 -11.79 11.96
C LYS A 144 4.92 -13.19 12.55
N LYS A 145 5.44 -13.29 13.78
CA LYS A 145 5.67 -14.57 14.47
C LYS A 145 4.42 -15.42 14.75
N HIS A 146 3.23 -14.82 14.65
CA HIS A 146 1.94 -15.46 14.87
C HIS A 146 1.13 -15.65 13.58
N LEU A 147 1.55 -15.03 12.47
CA LEU A 147 0.86 -15.12 11.19
C LEU A 147 1.26 -16.43 10.50
N ILE A 148 0.30 -17.05 9.82
CA ILE A 148 0.56 -18.19 8.93
C ILE A 148 0.71 -17.64 7.51
N ASP A 149 1.75 -18.08 6.81
CA ASP A 149 1.92 -17.76 5.39
C ASP A 149 1.11 -18.71 4.51
N PHE A 150 0.06 -18.18 3.88
CA PHE A 150 -0.83 -18.98 3.03
C PHE A 150 -0.25 -19.25 1.63
N SER A 151 0.86 -18.61 1.24
CA SER A 151 1.52 -18.91 -0.04
C SER A 151 2.40 -20.17 0.02
N ILE A 152 2.70 -20.66 1.22
CA ILE A 152 3.59 -21.81 1.46
C ILE A 152 2.85 -22.95 2.17
N ALA A 153 1.69 -22.67 2.78
CA ALA A 153 0.87 -23.67 3.46
C ALA A 153 0.12 -24.56 2.44
N HIS A 154 0.74 -25.66 2.03
CA HIS A 154 0.14 -26.78 1.31
C HIS A 154 0.25 -28.07 2.13
#